data_AF-A0AAV6IT37-F1
#
_entry.id   AF-A0AAV6IT37-F1
#
_cell.length_a   1.000
_cell.length_b   1.000
_cell.length_c   1.000
_cell.angle_alpha   90.00
_cell.angle_beta   90.00
_cell.angle_gamma   90.00
#
_symmetry.space_group_name_H-M   'P 1'
#
loop_
_entity.id
_entity.type
_entity.pdbx_description
1 polymer ?
#
loop_
_entity_poly.entity_id
_entity_poly.type
_entity_poly.pdbx_seq_one_letter_code
_entity_poly.pdbx_strand_id
1 'polypeptide(L)'
;MAKPVDRVCLCWQRRGREKIDRQAIAVAMSVAMASPQPLLLRHLAKVAITFGIFLLLSPVSITSADDDISHHGSAPKSPSCDNTLRLVKVKIWVDGAESSVLGGLTARFGGSLPTEAKDGARFPAVFTNPSNCCSNSSSKLSGFIALSIRGDCDFMTKAEFAESGGAAGLLVINDGEELLEMSCREDHVSNITIPIVMISKSGGGAIEKFMTSSKKVELLLYSPNRPIVDFSVVFLWLMAVGTIVCASLWSEFTGSKKNDERYNELSPKESSNAGTVQDDAEDEVVDISAKSAIVFVISASTFLVLLYLFMSSWFVWLLIVLFCIGGIEVSTFLLVMFFSLLLN
;
A
#
# COMPACT_ATOMS: atom_id res chain seq x y z
N MET A 1 -55.19 8.16 36.93
CA MET A 1 -54.98 7.89 38.37
C MET A 1 -53.93 6.80 38.48
N ALA A 2 -52.77 7.12 39.04
CA ALA A 2 -51.61 6.24 39.06
C ALA A 2 -51.73 5.14 40.12
N LYS A 3 -51.12 3.98 39.88
CA LYS A 3 -50.30 3.37 40.93
C LYS A 3 -48.81 3.46 40.54
N PRO A 4 -47.92 3.78 41.49
CA PRO A 4 -46.58 4.33 41.23
C PRO A 4 -45.49 3.25 41.19
N VAL A 5 -45.87 1.98 41.09
CA VAL A 5 -44.97 0.83 41.34
C VAL A 5 -44.24 0.40 40.06
N ASP A 6 -44.86 0.57 38.89
CA ASP A 6 -44.29 0.05 37.63
C ASP A 6 -43.17 0.92 37.05
N ARG A 7 -43.08 2.20 37.45
CA ARG A 7 -42.00 3.10 36.98
C ARG A 7 -40.68 2.89 37.70
N VAL A 8 -40.67 2.31 38.90
CA VAL A 8 -39.44 2.07 39.68
C VAL A 8 -38.73 0.80 39.23
N CYS A 9 -39.46 -0.26 38.86
CA CYS A 9 -38.88 -1.49 38.32
C CYS A 9 -38.17 -1.28 36.97
N LEU A 10 -38.72 -0.45 36.08
CA LEU A 10 -38.09 -0.15 34.79
C LEU A 10 -36.80 0.68 34.93
N CYS A 11 -36.65 1.48 35.98
CA CYS A 11 -35.44 2.26 36.24
C CYS A 11 -34.33 1.41 36.89
N TRP A 12 -34.69 0.46 37.76
CA TRP A 12 -33.75 -0.52 38.35
C TRP A 12 -33.26 -1.55 37.33
N GLN A 13 -34.14 -2.04 36.45
CA GLN A 13 -33.78 -3.00 35.40
C GLN A 13 -32.82 -2.40 34.36
N ARG A 14 -32.94 -1.09 34.07
CA ARG A 14 -32.09 -0.39 33.09
C ARG A 14 -30.71 -0.02 33.67
N ARG A 15 -30.63 0.33 34.97
CA ARG A 15 -29.36 0.61 35.67
C ARG A 15 -28.56 -0.65 36.02
N GLY A 16 -29.23 -1.80 36.18
CA GLY A 16 -28.58 -3.12 36.30
C GLY A 16 -27.94 -3.60 34.98
N ARG A 17 -28.64 -3.42 33.85
CA ARG A 17 -28.16 -3.84 32.52
C ARG A 17 -26.94 -3.05 32.04
N GLU A 18 -26.87 -1.76 32.35
CA GLU A 18 -25.74 -0.89 31.98
C GLU A 18 -24.45 -1.18 32.79
N LYS A 19 -24.60 -1.71 34.02
CA LYS A 19 -23.49 -2.15 34.87
C LYS A 19 -22.99 -3.55 34.48
N ILE A 20 -23.92 -4.41 34.03
CA ILE A 20 -23.65 -5.75 33.50
C ILE A 20 -22.98 -5.67 32.12
N ASP A 21 -23.31 -4.71 31.25
CA ASP A 21 -22.62 -4.55 29.95
C ASP A 21 -21.17 -4.05 30.12
N ARG A 22 -20.89 -3.14 31.06
CA ARG A 22 -19.50 -2.73 31.35
C ARG A 22 -18.69 -3.84 32.04
N GLN A 23 -19.32 -4.65 32.89
CA GLN A 23 -18.67 -5.83 33.47
C GLN A 23 -18.52 -6.96 32.45
N ALA A 24 -19.46 -7.17 31.53
CA ALA A 24 -19.39 -8.20 30.50
C ALA A 24 -18.35 -7.84 29.42
N ILE A 25 -18.18 -6.57 29.08
CA ILE A 25 -17.10 -6.12 28.18
C ILE A 25 -15.73 -6.23 28.89
N ALA A 26 -15.65 -5.88 30.18
CA ALA A 26 -14.43 -6.04 30.96
C ALA A 26 -14.06 -7.53 31.19
N VAL A 27 -15.05 -8.40 31.36
CA VAL A 27 -14.86 -9.86 31.54
C VAL A 27 -14.58 -10.55 30.20
N ALA A 28 -15.21 -10.15 29.10
CA ALA A 28 -14.90 -10.66 27.76
C ALA A 28 -13.47 -10.33 27.31
N MET A 29 -12.94 -9.15 27.71
CA MET A 29 -11.53 -8.83 27.52
C MET A 29 -10.59 -9.55 28.50
N SER A 30 -11.08 -10.01 29.66
CA SER A 30 -10.28 -10.73 30.66
C SER A 30 -10.22 -12.25 30.42
N VAL A 31 -11.26 -12.86 29.83
CA VAL A 31 -11.35 -14.32 29.62
C VAL A 31 -10.59 -14.79 28.37
N ALA A 32 -10.20 -13.89 27.46
CA ALA A 32 -9.27 -14.22 26.37
C ALA A 32 -7.80 -14.42 26.84
N MET A 33 -7.51 -14.33 28.16
CA MET A 33 -6.15 -14.21 28.70
C MET A 33 -5.68 -15.27 29.72
N ALA A 34 -6.43 -16.35 29.99
CA ALA A 34 -5.99 -17.43 30.88
C ALA A 34 -6.62 -18.76 30.44
N SER A 35 -5.97 -19.93 30.33
CA SER A 35 -4.67 -20.44 30.82
C SER A 35 -4.09 -21.53 29.85
N PRO A 36 -3.27 -22.52 30.24
CA PRO A 36 -1.81 -22.50 30.20
C PRO A 36 -1.16 -23.50 29.21
N GLN A 37 -0.33 -23.01 28.29
CA GLN A 37 0.92 -23.70 27.93
C GLN A 37 2.06 -22.69 27.99
N PRO A 38 2.44 -22.21 29.20
CA PRO A 38 3.38 -21.12 29.36
C PRO A 38 4.76 -21.48 28.82
N LEU A 39 5.11 -22.77 28.74
CA LEU A 39 6.40 -23.19 28.20
C LEU A 39 6.41 -23.18 26.68
N LEU A 40 5.36 -23.70 26.04
CA LEU A 40 5.28 -23.85 24.59
C LEU A 40 5.04 -22.50 23.92
N LEU A 41 4.18 -21.64 24.48
CA LEU A 41 3.97 -20.28 23.98
C LEU A 41 5.20 -19.39 24.22
N ARG A 42 5.91 -19.53 25.35
CA ARG A 42 7.20 -18.85 25.56
C ARG A 42 8.29 -19.38 24.64
N HIS A 43 8.31 -20.69 24.33
CA HIS A 43 9.22 -21.25 23.34
C HIS A 43 8.88 -20.78 21.93
N LEU A 44 7.60 -20.71 21.55
CA LEU A 44 7.16 -20.19 20.26
C LEU A 44 7.41 -18.69 20.13
N ALA A 45 7.17 -17.90 21.19
CA ALA A 45 7.48 -16.47 21.21
C ALA A 45 8.99 -16.25 21.16
N LYS A 46 9.79 -16.99 21.94
CA LYS A 46 11.26 -16.95 21.86
C LYS A 46 11.75 -17.41 20.49
N VAL A 47 11.18 -18.46 19.91
CA VAL A 47 11.53 -18.94 18.57
C VAL A 47 11.12 -17.91 17.52
N ALA A 48 9.97 -17.25 17.64
CA ALA A 48 9.53 -16.21 16.72
C ALA A 48 10.39 -14.94 16.85
N ILE A 49 10.77 -14.55 18.07
CA ILE A 49 11.68 -13.43 18.34
C ILE A 49 13.09 -13.78 17.84
N THR A 50 13.58 -15.00 18.11
CA THR A 50 14.90 -15.44 17.66
C THR A 50 14.93 -15.64 16.15
N PHE A 51 13.85 -16.10 15.53
CA PHE A 51 13.68 -16.24 14.08
C PHE A 51 13.52 -14.87 13.41
N GLY A 52 12.82 -13.91 14.05
CA GLY A 52 12.74 -12.52 13.60
C GLY A 52 14.07 -11.78 13.71
N ILE A 53 14.81 -11.97 14.80
CA ILE A 53 16.18 -11.47 14.99
C ILE A 53 17.15 -12.16 14.04
N PHE A 54 17.00 -13.47 13.81
CA PHE A 54 17.79 -14.23 12.84
C PHE A 54 17.47 -13.81 11.41
N LEU A 55 16.23 -13.46 11.07
CA LEU A 55 15.87 -12.86 9.77
C LEU A 55 16.43 -11.44 9.63
N LEU A 56 16.47 -10.66 10.71
CA LEU A 56 17.08 -9.32 10.76
C LEU A 56 18.62 -9.34 10.68
N LEU A 57 19.27 -10.37 11.23
CA LEU A 57 20.74 -10.51 11.29
C LEU A 57 21.32 -11.44 10.22
N SER A 58 20.50 -12.31 9.62
CA SER A 58 20.90 -13.02 8.42
C SER A 58 21.08 -11.98 7.32
N PRO A 59 22.16 -12.07 6.52
CA PRO A 59 22.18 -11.37 5.25
C PRO A 59 21.12 -12.07 4.40
N VAL A 60 19.84 -11.70 4.60
CA VAL A 60 18.80 -11.94 3.62
C VAL A 60 19.39 -11.32 2.38
N SER A 61 19.82 -12.17 1.45
CA SER A 61 20.07 -11.74 0.09
C SER A 61 18.71 -11.25 -0.35
N ILE A 62 18.49 -9.94 -0.19
CA ILE A 62 17.30 -9.26 -0.68
C ILE A 62 17.38 -9.53 -2.17
N THR A 63 16.60 -10.51 -2.62
CA THR A 63 16.30 -10.69 -4.03
C THR A 63 15.73 -9.34 -4.44
N SER A 64 16.39 -8.71 -5.40
CA SER A 64 15.98 -7.45 -5.97
C SER A 64 14.51 -7.55 -6.35
N ALA A 65 13.67 -6.75 -5.71
CA ALA A 65 12.44 -6.32 -6.34
C ALA A 65 12.85 -5.21 -7.31
N ASP A 66 13.39 -5.60 -8.47
CA ASP A 66 13.33 -4.73 -9.62
C ASP A 66 11.84 -4.62 -9.96
N ASP A 67 11.19 -3.56 -9.48
CA ASP A 67 9.93 -3.06 -10.08
C ASP A 67 10.24 -2.42 -11.45
N ASP A 68 11.14 -3.03 -12.22
CA ASP A 68 11.16 -2.86 -13.66
C ASP A 68 9.86 -3.51 -14.15
N ILE A 69 9.12 -2.81 -15.00
CA ILE A 69 7.98 -3.38 -15.71
C ILE A 69 8.56 -4.36 -16.74
N SER A 70 9.12 -5.46 -16.28
CA SER A 70 9.62 -6.55 -17.11
C SER A 70 8.50 -7.56 -17.21
N HIS A 71 7.55 -7.32 -18.12
CA HIS A 71 6.85 -8.45 -18.70
C HIS A 71 7.90 -9.30 -19.41
N HIS A 72 8.11 -10.52 -18.92
CA HIS A 72 8.91 -11.54 -19.60
C HIS A 72 8.23 -11.92 -20.92
N GLY A 73 8.38 -11.07 -21.93
CA GLY A 73 8.10 -11.36 -23.32
C GLY A 73 9.43 -11.63 -24.02
N SER A 74 9.54 -12.81 -24.63
CA SER A 74 10.69 -13.28 -25.41
C SER A 74 10.88 -12.45 -26.69
N ALA A 75 11.18 -11.16 -26.58
CA ALA A 75 11.55 -10.33 -27.71
C ALA A 75 13.03 -10.58 -28.11
N PRO A 76 13.39 -10.49 -29.39
CA PRO A 76 14.74 -10.79 -29.86
C PRO A 76 15.76 -9.81 -29.24
N LYS A 77 16.71 -10.37 -28.48
CA LYS A 77 17.81 -9.66 -27.82
C LYS A 77 18.84 -9.18 -28.84
N SER A 78 18.53 -8.09 -29.51
CA SER A 78 19.52 -7.31 -30.25
C SER A 78 20.13 -6.26 -29.30
N PRO A 79 21.42 -5.91 -29.43
CA PRO A 79 22.08 -4.97 -28.51
C PRO A 79 21.45 -3.56 -28.54
N SER A 80 20.76 -3.20 -29.62
CA SER A 80 20.10 -1.90 -29.79
C SER A 80 18.64 -1.91 -29.33
N CYS A 81 18.15 -3.05 -28.85
CA CYS A 81 16.81 -3.23 -28.30
C CYS A 81 16.80 -4.08 -27.02
N ASP A 82 17.63 -3.70 -26.06
CA ASP A 82 17.70 -4.37 -24.76
C ASP A 82 17.67 -3.36 -23.60
N ASN A 83 17.16 -2.15 -23.85
CA ASN A 83 17.03 -1.16 -22.78
C ASN A 83 15.99 -1.64 -21.77
N THR A 84 16.26 -1.38 -20.48
CA THR A 84 15.25 -1.59 -19.44
C THR A 84 14.18 -0.50 -19.52
N LEU A 85 12.93 -0.88 -19.24
CA LEU A 85 11.83 0.09 -19.18
C LEU A 85 11.93 0.86 -17.88
N ARG A 86 12.03 2.19 -18.00
CA ARG A 86 12.17 3.06 -16.84
C ARG A 86 11.10 4.13 -16.86
N LEU A 87 10.58 4.46 -15.68
CA LEU A 87 9.71 5.63 -15.54
C LEU A 87 10.51 6.91 -15.78
N VAL A 88 9.91 7.82 -16.51
CA VAL A 88 10.49 9.11 -16.89
C VAL A 88 9.66 10.22 -16.27
N LYS A 89 10.34 11.28 -15.83
CA LYS A 89 9.71 12.56 -15.51
C LYS A 89 9.95 13.53 -16.65
N VAL A 90 8.85 14.05 -17.19
CA VAL A 90 8.83 15.08 -18.24
C VAL A 90 8.49 16.40 -17.57
N LYS A 91 9.49 17.26 -17.35
CA LYS A 91 9.26 18.61 -16.82
C LYS A 91 8.96 19.58 -17.96
N ILE A 92 7.96 20.41 -17.77
CA ILE A 92 7.49 21.37 -18.77
C ILE A 92 7.81 22.79 -18.32
N TRP A 93 8.41 23.58 -19.22
CA TRP A 93 8.51 25.03 -19.10
C TRP A 93 7.66 25.69 -20.18
N VAL A 94 6.92 26.73 -19.77
CA VAL A 94 6.08 27.52 -20.65
C VAL A 94 6.53 28.97 -20.52
N ASP A 95 7.02 29.55 -21.62
CA ASP A 95 7.60 30.91 -21.66
C ASP A 95 8.67 31.15 -20.58
N GLY A 96 9.45 30.10 -20.25
CA GLY A 96 10.52 30.15 -19.25
C GLY A 96 10.08 29.90 -17.80
N ALA A 97 8.77 29.82 -17.52
CA ALA A 97 8.25 29.46 -16.20
C ALA A 97 8.02 27.94 -16.09
N GLU A 98 8.42 27.33 -14.96
CA GLU A 98 8.15 25.92 -14.70
C GLU A 98 6.65 25.70 -14.50
N SER A 99 6.10 24.71 -15.21
CA SER A 99 4.69 24.36 -15.20
C SER A 99 4.51 22.99 -14.51
N SER A 100 3.68 22.12 -15.07
CA SER A 100 3.48 20.77 -14.56
C SER A 100 4.60 19.80 -14.93
N VAL A 101 4.67 18.70 -14.17
CA VAL A 101 5.53 17.54 -14.44
C VAL A 101 4.65 16.37 -14.82
N LEU A 102 4.95 15.72 -15.93
CA LEU A 102 4.25 14.52 -16.40
C LEU A 102 5.10 13.27 -16.14
N GLY A 103 4.42 12.15 -15.93
CA GLY A 103 5.04 10.83 -15.95
C GLY A 103 5.06 10.25 -17.36
N GLY A 104 6.09 9.50 -17.68
CA GLY A 104 6.21 8.76 -18.93
C GLY A 104 6.97 7.44 -18.75
N LEU A 105 7.11 6.69 -19.85
CA LEU A 105 7.79 5.39 -19.89
C LEU A 105 8.77 5.38 -21.07
N THR A 106 9.99 4.89 -20.86
CA THR A 106 10.97 4.72 -21.95
C THR A 106 10.61 3.59 -22.90
N ALA A 107 11.19 3.59 -24.10
CA ALA A 107 11.16 2.43 -24.99
C ALA A 107 12.27 1.40 -24.65
N ARG A 108 12.14 0.18 -25.21
CA ARG A 108 13.21 -0.84 -25.21
C ARG A 108 14.41 -0.50 -26.09
N PHE A 109 14.30 0.56 -26.88
CA PHE A 109 15.31 1.06 -27.82
C PHE A 109 15.51 2.56 -27.64
N GLY A 110 16.52 3.11 -28.31
CA GLY A 110 16.84 4.54 -28.24
C GLY A 110 17.95 4.87 -27.25
N GLY A 111 18.24 6.16 -27.14
CA GLY A 111 19.24 6.72 -26.24
C GLY A 111 18.85 6.64 -24.77
N SER A 112 19.86 6.55 -23.91
CA SER A 112 19.67 6.62 -22.47
C SER A 112 19.28 8.04 -22.00
N LEU A 113 18.48 8.10 -20.93
CA LEU A 113 18.12 9.36 -20.29
C LEU A 113 18.99 9.61 -19.05
N PRO A 114 19.28 10.88 -18.73
CA PRO A 114 19.98 11.24 -17.50
C PRO A 114 19.16 10.83 -16.29
N THR A 115 19.84 10.48 -15.20
CA THR A 115 19.18 10.09 -13.95
C THR A 115 18.69 11.30 -13.16
N GLU A 116 19.43 12.39 -13.20
CA GLU A 116 19.09 13.61 -12.49
C GLU A 116 18.67 14.73 -13.45
N ALA A 117 17.78 15.60 -12.98
CA ALA A 117 17.31 16.74 -13.77
C ALA A 117 18.43 17.75 -14.10
N LYS A 118 19.50 17.81 -13.29
CA LYS A 118 20.63 18.73 -13.46
C LYS A 118 21.53 18.35 -14.64
N ASP A 119 21.58 17.06 -14.98
CA ASP A 119 22.41 16.50 -16.04
C ASP A 119 21.68 16.48 -17.39
N GLY A 120 20.37 16.73 -17.37
CA GLY A 120 19.55 16.82 -18.57
C GLY A 120 19.57 18.20 -19.22
N ALA A 121 19.47 18.22 -20.54
CA ALA A 121 19.32 19.44 -21.32
C ALA A 121 17.84 19.73 -21.61
N ARG A 122 17.47 21.01 -21.53
CA ARG A 122 16.14 21.50 -21.92
C ARG A 122 16.11 21.71 -23.43
N PHE A 123 15.09 21.15 -24.08
CA PHE A 123 14.88 21.34 -25.51
C PHE A 123 13.49 21.88 -25.79
N PRO A 124 13.32 22.78 -26.77
CA PRO A 124 12.00 23.19 -27.23
C PRO A 124 11.25 21.98 -27.81
N ALA A 125 9.93 21.94 -27.60
CA ALA A 125 9.09 20.88 -28.14
C ALA A 125 8.32 21.36 -29.37
N VAL A 126 8.10 20.44 -30.31
CA VAL A 126 7.40 20.73 -31.57
C VAL A 126 6.58 19.51 -32.00
N PHE A 127 5.34 19.74 -32.45
CA PHE A 127 4.56 18.69 -33.11
C PHE A 127 5.15 18.38 -34.48
N THR A 128 5.33 17.09 -34.75
CA THR A 128 5.74 16.63 -36.08
C THR A 128 4.63 16.91 -37.09
N ASN A 129 4.99 17.10 -38.36
CA ASN A 129 4.01 17.26 -39.43
C ASN A 129 4.39 16.32 -40.59
N PRO A 130 3.75 15.15 -40.73
CA PRO A 130 2.50 14.74 -40.07
C PRO A 130 2.65 14.45 -38.57
N SER A 131 1.56 14.60 -37.81
CA SER A 131 1.53 14.44 -36.34
C SER A 131 1.82 13.02 -35.87
N ASN A 132 1.74 12.02 -36.76
CA ASN A 132 2.09 10.64 -36.47
C ASN A 132 3.58 10.32 -36.69
N CYS A 133 4.37 11.22 -37.29
CA CYS A 133 5.80 11.01 -37.58
C CYS A 133 6.10 9.73 -38.38
N CYS A 134 5.17 9.30 -39.25
CA CYS A 134 5.34 8.10 -40.09
C CYS A 134 6.00 8.38 -41.44
N SER A 135 6.44 9.61 -41.67
CA SER A 135 7.18 10.06 -42.84
C SER A 135 8.02 11.29 -42.48
N ASN A 136 8.83 11.77 -43.42
CA ASN A 136 9.64 12.97 -43.22
C ASN A 136 8.78 14.14 -42.75
N SER A 137 9.13 14.68 -41.59
CA SER A 137 8.41 15.80 -41.00
C SER A 137 8.76 17.10 -41.73
N SER A 138 7.72 17.87 -42.09
CA SER A 138 7.87 19.24 -42.60
C SER A 138 8.24 20.24 -41.50
N SER A 139 7.99 19.89 -40.23
CA SER A 139 8.39 20.69 -39.07
C SER A 139 9.91 20.58 -38.82
N LYS A 140 10.54 21.68 -38.39
CA LYS A 140 11.95 21.69 -37.99
C LYS A 140 12.13 20.89 -36.70
N LEU A 141 12.75 19.71 -36.79
CA LEU A 141 13.03 18.85 -35.63
C LEU A 141 14.43 19.05 -35.06
N SER A 142 15.36 19.60 -35.83
CA SER A 142 16.77 19.77 -35.41
C SER A 142 16.91 20.55 -34.10
N GLY A 143 17.32 19.85 -33.04
CA GLY A 143 17.48 20.41 -31.68
C GLY A 143 16.18 20.57 -30.89
N PHE A 144 15.08 19.96 -31.34
CA PHE A 144 13.77 19.96 -30.67
C PHE A 144 13.42 18.56 -30.19
N ILE A 145 12.55 18.48 -29.18
CA ILE A 145 11.85 17.23 -28.84
C ILE A 145 10.63 17.13 -29.77
N ALA A 146 10.63 16.08 -30.60
CA ALA A 146 9.55 15.79 -31.52
C ALA A 146 8.36 15.20 -30.75
N LEU A 147 7.18 15.80 -30.89
CA LEU A 147 5.92 15.25 -30.37
C LEU A 147 5.20 14.51 -31.49
N SER A 148 4.92 13.24 -31.27
CA SER A 148 4.16 12.41 -32.21
C SER A 148 2.98 11.73 -31.52
N ILE A 149 1.90 11.48 -32.26
CA ILE A 149 0.74 10.74 -31.78
C ILE A 149 0.92 9.25 -32.12
N ARG A 150 0.53 8.37 -31.20
CA ARG A 150 0.51 6.91 -31.43
C ARG A 150 -0.47 6.53 -32.55
N GLY A 151 -0.09 5.56 -33.37
CA GLY A 151 -0.90 5.01 -34.46
C GLY A 151 -0.20 5.07 -35.82
N ASP A 152 -0.85 4.52 -36.85
CA ASP A 152 -0.48 4.50 -38.28
C ASP A 152 0.80 3.73 -38.68
N CYS A 153 1.84 3.77 -37.86
CA CYS A 153 3.09 3.05 -38.07
C CYS A 153 3.74 2.68 -36.74
N ASP A 154 4.74 1.80 -36.80
CA ASP A 154 5.43 1.27 -35.62
C ASP A 154 6.29 2.33 -34.92
N PHE A 155 6.53 2.12 -33.61
CA PHE A 155 7.27 3.05 -32.78
C PHE A 155 8.71 3.28 -33.26
N MET A 156 9.37 2.23 -33.75
CA MET A 156 10.73 2.36 -34.32
C MET A 156 10.74 3.25 -35.56
N THR A 157 9.75 3.13 -36.44
CA THR A 157 9.64 3.99 -37.63
C THR A 157 9.47 5.46 -37.25
N LYS A 158 8.64 5.76 -36.23
CA LYS A 158 8.50 7.13 -35.71
C LYS A 158 9.84 7.68 -35.23
N ALA A 159 10.59 6.85 -34.52
CA ALA A 159 11.89 7.21 -33.96
C ALA A 159 12.96 7.43 -35.05
N GLU A 160 13.00 6.61 -36.10
CA GLU A 160 13.87 6.80 -37.27
C GLU A 160 13.60 8.12 -38.00
N PHE A 161 12.32 8.47 -38.23
CA PHE A 161 11.95 9.74 -38.86
C PHE A 161 12.25 10.95 -37.97
N ALA A 162 12.05 10.82 -36.66
CA ALA A 162 12.41 11.88 -35.72
C ALA A 162 13.93 12.09 -35.68
N GLU A 163 14.71 11.02 -35.60
CA GLU A 163 16.17 11.06 -35.55
C GLU A 163 16.78 11.59 -36.86
N SER A 164 16.30 11.12 -38.01
CA SER A 164 16.73 11.64 -39.32
C SER A 164 16.39 13.12 -39.53
N GLY A 165 15.33 13.62 -38.87
CA GLY A 165 15.02 15.05 -38.78
C GLY A 165 15.93 15.85 -37.82
N GLY A 166 16.83 15.19 -37.09
CA GLY A 166 17.75 15.78 -36.12
C GLY A 166 17.11 16.08 -34.76
N ALA A 167 16.00 15.42 -34.41
CA ALA A 167 15.37 15.59 -33.10
C ALA A 167 16.35 15.28 -31.95
N ALA A 168 16.23 16.01 -30.85
CA ALA A 168 16.98 15.73 -29.62
C ALA A 168 16.35 14.57 -28.82
N GLY A 169 15.11 14.20 -29.14
CA GLY A 169 14.33 13.14 -28.50
C GLY A 169 12.95 13.02 -29.13
N LEU A 170 12.30 11.87 -28.93
CA LEU A 170 10.93 11.63 -29.37
C LEU A 170 10.02 11.42 -28.16
N LEU A 171 8.92 12.18 -28.12
CA LEU A 171 7.84 12.00 -27.16
C LEU A 171 6.60 11.49 -27.91
N VAL A 172 6.17 10.28 -27.59
CA VAL A 172 4.99 9.63 -28.17
C VAL A 172 3.80 9.85 -27.24
N ILE A 173 2.75 10.47 -27.76
CA ILE A 173 1.49 10.69 -27.05
C ILE A 173 0.60 9.48 -27.30
N ASN A 174 0.24 8.81 -26.21
CA ASN A 174 -0.65 7.66 -26.28
C ASN A 174 -2.11 8.08 -26.58
N ASP A 175 -2.89 7.14 -27.10
CA ASP A 175 -4.33 7.30 -27.36
C ASP A 175 -5.20 7.04 -26.11
N GLY A 176 -4.63 6.43 -25.07
CA GLY A 176 -5.22 6.20 -23.74
C GLY A 176 -4.38 6.75 -22.58
N GLU A 177 -4.82 6.49 -21.35
CA GLU A 177 -4.14 6.95 -20.13
C GLU A 177 -3.04 6.00 -19.64
N GLU A 178 -3.16 4.71 -19.96
CA GLU A 178 -2.17 3.69 -19.61
C GLU A 178 -0.92 3.82 -20.49
N LEU A 179 0.27 3.69 -19.90
CA LEU A 179 1.52 3.72 -20.65
C LEU A 179 1.85 2.30 -21.11
N LEU A 180 2.18 2.15 -22.38
CA LEU A 180 2.49 0.86 -22.99
C LEU A 180 3.98 0.71 -23.24
N GLU A 181 4.46 -0.52 -23.14
CA GLU A 181 5.81 -0.89 -23.53
C GLU A 181 6.00 -0.71 -25.05
N MET A 182 6.97 0.11 -25.43
CA MET A 182 7.37 0.26 -26.83
C MET A 182 8.47 -0.74 -27.15
N SER A 183 8.06 -1.87 -27.75
CA SER A 183 8.95 -2.95 -28.18
C SER A 183 9.54 -2.69 -29.57
N CYS A 184 10.61 -3.41 -29.90
CA CYS A 184 11.19 -3.37 -31.22
C CYS A 184 10.50 -4.31 -32.20
N ARG A 185 10.74 -4.01 -33.48
CA ARG A 185 10.49 -4.93 -34.58
C ARG A 185 11.45 -6.13 -34.51
N GLU A 186 10.96 -7.30 -34.90
CA GLU A 186 11.74 -8.54 -34.90
C GLU A 186 12.68 -8.68 -36.11
N ASP A 187 12.31 -8.04 -37.23
CA ASP A 187 12.93 -8.19 -38.54
C ASP A 187 14.01 -7.15 -38.84
N HIS A 188 13.93 -5.96 -38.22
CA HIS A 188 14.91 -4.89 -38.40
C HIS A 188 15.08 -4.06 -37.13
N VAL A 189 16.31 -4.01 -36.62
CA VAL A 189 16.66 -3.20 -35.46
C VAL A 189 17.60 -2.09 -35.90
N SER A 190 17.05 -0.89 -36.02
CA SER A 190 17.82 0.33 -36.29
C SER A 190 18.51 0.82 -35.01
N ASN A 191 19.73 1.32 -35.15
CA ASN A 191 20.47 1.94 -34.05
C ASN A 191 19.96 3.35 -33.83
N ILE A 192 18.97 3.49 -32.94
CA ILE A 192 18.38 4.78 -32.59
C ILE A 192 19.12 5.33 -31.39
N THR A 193 19.66 6.55 -31.52
CA THR A 193 20.50 7.21 -30.51
C THR A 193 19.74 8.23 -29.68
N ILE A 194 18.61 8.72 -30.16
CA ILE A 194 17.77 9.69 -29.45
C ILE A 194 16.91 8.99 -28.38
N PRO A 195 16.66 9.61 -27.22
CA PRO A 195 15.78 9.03 -26.20
C PRO A 195 14.31 9.04 -26.66
N ILE A 196 13.61 7.93 -26.41
CA ILE A 196 12.21 7.74 -26.78
C ILE A 196 11.37 7.55 -25.51
N VAL A 197 10.32 8.36 -25.37
CA VAL A 197 9.45 8.36 -24.18
C VAL A 197 7.99 8.37 -24.60
N MET A 198 7.16 7.56 -23.97
CA MET A 198 5.70 7.63 -24.09
C MET A 198 5.09 8.40 -22.92
N ILE A 199 4.05 9.19 -23.19
CA ILE A 199 3.21 9.85 -22.19
C ILE A 199 1.74 9.54 -22.44
N SER A 200 0.92 9.73 -21.40
CA SER A 200 -0.53 9.52 -21.47
C SER A 200 -1.21 10.53 -22.40
N LYS A 201 -2.42 10.19 -22.84
CA LYS A 201 -3.28 11.11 -23.62
C LYS A 201 -3.51 12.44 -22.91
N SER A 202 -3.86 12.40 -21.62
CA SER A 202 -4.04 13.61 -20.80
C SER A 202 -2.77 14.47 -20.74
N GLY A 203 -1.59 13.84 -20.64
CA GLY A 203 -0.30 14.51 -20.66
C GLY A 203 -0.03 15.20 -22.00
N GLY A 204 -0.29 14.50 -23.11
CA GLY A 204 -0.15 15.07 -24.46
C GLY A 204 -1.09 16.26 -24.69
N GLY A 205 -2.35 16.13 -24.27
CA GLY A 205 -3.34 17.21 -24.36
C GLY A 205 -2.96 18.45 -23.52
N ALA A 206 -2.29 18.27 -22.38
CA ALA A 206 -1.77 19.39 -21.60
C ALA A 206 -0.67 20.16 -22.36
N ILE A 207 0.25 19.45 -23.01
CA ILE A 207 1.30 20.05 -23.84
C ILE A 207 0.69 20.75 -25.06
N GLU A 208 -0.26 20.10 -25.74
CA GLU A 208 -0.97 20.66 -26.89
C GLU A 208 -1.69 21.97 -26.56
N LYS A 209 -2.34 22.03 -25.40
CA LYS A 209 -2.99 23.24 -24.91
C LYS A 209 -2.01 24.40 -24.71
N PHE A 210 -0.80 24.12 -24.22
CA PHE A 210 0.24 25.15 -24.08
C PHE A 210 0.73 25.64 -25.45
N MET A 211 0.95 24.74 -26.40
CA MET A 211 1.43 25.09 -27.74
C MET A 211 0.39 25.85 -28.58
N THR A 212 -0.88 25.44 -28.53
CA THR A 212 -1.99 26.12 -29.23
C THR A 212 -2.23 27.54 -28.71
N SER A 213 -1.84 27.81 -27.46
CA SER A 213 -1.84 29.16 -26.88
C SER A 213 -0.69 30.06 -27.37
N SER A 214 0.04 29.65 -28.42
CA SER A 214 1.20 30.36 -28.98
C SER A 214 2.34 30.60 -27.98
N LYS A 215 2.45 29.74 -26.96
CA LYS A 215 3.50 29.82 -25.94
C LYS A 215 4.70 28.97 -26.34
N LYS A 216 5.90 29.40 -25.95
CA LYS A 216 7.11 28.60 -26.14
C LYS A 216 7.14 27.49 -25.09
N VAL A 217 7.09 26.23 -25.54
CA VAL A 217 7.14 25.06 -24.65
C VAL A 217 8.50 24.39 -24.75
N GLU A 218 9.15 24.20 -23.61
CA GLU A 218 10.43 23.48 -23.48
C GLU A 218 10.25 22.30 -22.54
N LEU A 219 10.90 21.18 -22.86
CA LEU A 219 10.80 19.94 -22.11
C LEU A 219 12.19 19.48 -21.64
N LEU A 220 12.22 18.87 -20.46
CA LEU A 220 13.37 18.18 -19.89
C LEU A 220 12.93 16.75 -19.55
N LEU A 221 13.65 15.77 -20.08
CA LEU A 221 13.42 14.34 -19.84
C LEU A 221 14.52 13.80 -18.93
N TYR A 222 14.15 13.14 -17.84
CA TYR A 222 15.09 12.42 -16.97
C TYR A 222 14.41 11.24 -16.28
N SER A 223 15.18 10.22 -15.93
CA SER A 223 14.70 8.98 -15.31
C SER A 223 15.39 8.75 -13.95
N PRO A 224 14.78 9.20 -12.83
CA PRO A 224 15.39 9.07 -11.52
C PRO A 224 15.48 7.60 -11.08
N ASN A 225 16.61 7.23 -10.46
CA ASN A 225 16.76 5.93 -9.80
C ASN A 225 15.78 5.82 -8.64
N ARG A 226 15.04 4.71 -8.57
CA ARG A 226 14.19 4.41 -7.42
C ARG A 226 15.05 3.75 -6.34
N PRO A 227 14.95 4.18 -5.06
CA PRO A 227 15.61 3.49 -3.98
C PRO A 227 15.00 2.08 -3.84
N ILE A 228 15.85 1.08 -3.58
CA ILE A 228 15.46 -0.34 -3.47
C ILE A 228 14.55 -0.58 -2.25
N VAL A 229 14.66 0.28 -1.23
CA VAL A 229 13.93 0.17 0.02
C VAL A 229 13.23 1.48 0.32
N ASP A 230 11.91 1.48 0.22
CA ASP A 230 11.09 2.57 0.73
C ASP A 230 10.99 2.45 2.25
N PHE A 231 11.43 3.50 2.96
CA PHE A 231 11.36 3.55 4.43
C PHE A 231 9.93 3.35 4.95
N SER A 232 8.92 3.75 4.18
CA SER A 232 7.51 3.50 4.48
C SER A 232 7.21 2.00 4.60
N VAL A 233 7.77 1.16 3.72
CA VAL A 233 7.55 -0.29 3.74
C VAL A 233 8.22 -0.92 4.97
N VAL A 234 9.44 -0.48 5.28
CA VAL A 234 10.15 -0.92 6.49
C VAL A 234 9.36 -0.53 7.74
N PHE A 235 8.82 0.69 7.79
CA PHE A 235 8.02 1.16 8.91
C PHE A 235 6.70 0.38 9.04
N LEU A 236 6.00 0.13 7.94
CA LEU A 236 4.79 -0.70 7.92
C LEU A 236 5.06 -2.12 8.39
N TRP A 237 6.18 -2.71 7.96
CA TRP A 237 6.61 -4.03 8.40
C TRP A 237 6.91 -4.05 9.91
N LEU A 238 7.67 -3.08 10.42
CA LEU A 238 7.96 -2.96 11.86
C LEU A 238 6.69 -2.75 12.69
N MET A 239 5.75 -1.92 12.22
CA MET A 239 4.46 -1.71 12.88
C MET A 239 3.62 -3.00 12.92
N ALA A 240 3.59 -3.77 11.83
CA ALA A 240 2.88 -5.04 11.77
C ALA A 240 3.49 -6.07 12.73
N VAL A 241 4.80 -6.28 12.67
CA VAL A 241 5.52 -7.20 13.56
C VAL A 241 5.38 -6.75 15.02
N GLY A 242 5.50 -5.44 15.29
CA GLY A 242 5.32 -4.86 16.62
C GLY A 242 3.92 -5.09 17.20
N THR A 243 2.87 -4.94 16.39
CA THR A 243 1.49 -5.18 16.81
C THR A 243 1.26 -6.66 17.14
N ILE A 244 1.81 -7.58 16.35
CA ILE A 244 1.72 -9.03 16.60
C ILE A 244 2.46 -9.40 17.89
N VAL A 245 3.65 -8.84 18.12
CA VAL A 245 4.41 -9.06 19.36
C VAL A 245 3.65 -8.50 20.57
N CYS A 246 3.10 -7.29 20.49
CA CYS A 246 2.30 -6.72 21.58
C CYS A 246 1.03 -7.54 21.87
N ALA A 247 0.34 -8.01 20.82
CA ALA A 247 -0.85 -8.85 20.97
C ALA A 247 -0.51 -10.21 21.59
N SER A 248 0.62 -10.82 21.20
CA SER A 248 1.06 -12.11 21.76
C SER A 248 1.56 -12.03 23.20
N LEU A 249 2.11 -10.89 23.63
CA LEU A 249 2.58 -10.66 25.00
C LEU A 249 1.52 -10.02 25.90
N TRP A 250 0.31 -9.78 25.37
CA TRP A 250 -0.75 -9.08 26.09
C TRP A 250 -1.14 -9.76 27.40
N SER A 251 -1.18 -11.09 27.45
CA SER A 251 -1.53 -11.87 28.66
C SER A 251 -0.48 -11.78 29.77
N GLU A 252 0.80 -11.60 29.42
CA GLU A 252 1.88 -11.42 30.40
C GLU A 252 1.88 -10.01 30.99
N PHE A 253 1.38 -9.03 30.22
CA PHE A 253 1.30 -7.63 30.64
C PHE A 253 0.06 -7.32 31.49
N THR A 254 -1.10 -7.89 31.16
CA THR A 254 -2.35 -7.70 31.92
C THR A 254 -2.50 -8.66 33.11
N GLY A 255 -1.53 -9.57 33.29
CA GLY A 255 -1.42 -10.46 34.44
C GLY A 255 -1.06 -9.72 35.74
N SER A 256 -1.92 -8.82 36.20
CA SER A 256 -1.82 -8.23 37.53
C SER A 256 -2.13 -9.29 38.59
N LYS A 257 -1.09 -9.71 39.32
CA LYS A 257 -1.21 -10.48 40.56
C LYS A 257 -2.06 -9.71 41.59
N LYS A 258 -3.14 -10.37 42.10
CA LYS A 258 -3.89 -10.23 43.39
C LYS A 258 -5.41 -10.08 43.12
N ASN A 259 -6.34 -10.92 43.59
CA ASN A 259 -6.42 -11.79 44.78
C ASN A 259 -7.38 -12.96 44.51
N ASP A 260 -6.92 -14.20 44.54
CA ASP A 260 -7.79 -15.40 44.43
C ASP A 260 -7.87 -16.21 45.74
N GLU A 261 -7.29 -15.72 46.83
CA GLU A 261 -7.19 -16.46 48.10
C GLU A 261 -8.29 -16.10 49.14
N ARG A 262 -9.33 -15.32 48.79
CA ARG A 262 -10.34 -14.85 49.76
C ARG A 262 -11.79 -15.28 49.45
N TYR A 263 -12.00 -16.44 48.83
CA TYR A 263 -13.37 -16.97 48.68
C TYR A 263 -13.54 -18.45 49.03
N ASN A 264 -12.48 -19.16 49.41
CA ASN A 264 -12.54 -20.59 49.76
C ASN A 264 -12.73 -20.90 51.26
N GLU A 265 -13.10 -19.92 52.09
CA GLU A 265 -13.16 -20.12 53.55
C GLU A 265 -14.55 -19.96 54.19
N LEU A 266 -15.64 -19.88 53.41
CA LEU A 266 -17.00 -19.71 53.98
C LEU A 266 -18.08 -20.50 53.22
N SER A 267 -18.09 -21.82 53.34
CA SER A 267 -19.32 -22.62 53.16
C SER A 267 -19.31 -23.85 54.11
N PRO A 268 -20.22 -23.90 55.11
CA PRO A 268 -20.32 -25.02 56.05
C PRO A 268 -20.90 -26.30 55.43
N LYS A 269 -20.47 -27.45 55.97
CA LYS A 269 -21.00 -28.80 55.70
C LYS A 269 -22.37 -29.04 56.34
N GLU A 270 -23.30 -29.64 55.60
CA GLU A 270 -24.36 -30.62 55.97
C GLU A 270 -25.37 -30.67 54.81
N SER A 271 -26.09 -31.74 54.46
CA SER A 271 -26.02 -33.19 54.65
C SER A 271 -27.13 -33.82 53.76
N SER A 272 -26.97 -35.09 53.41
CA SER A 272 -28.00 -36.08 53.02
C SER A 272 -28.65 -36.08 51.61
N ASN A 273 -28.20 -37.11 50.85
CA ASN A 273 -28.99 -38.12 50.13
C ASN A 273 -29.08 -38.09 48.59
N ALA A 274 -28.13 -38.84 48.01
CA ALA A 274 -28.29 -39.99 47.09
C ALA A 274 -28.57 -39.79 45.58
N GLY A 275 -27.53 -40.15 44.79
CA GLY A 275 -27.55 -40.57 43.38
C GLY A 275 -27.38 -39.40 42.40
N THR A 276 -26.35 -39.28 41.57
CA THR A 276 -25.41 -40.23 40.95
C THR A 276 -24.12 -39.50 40.57
N VAL A 277 -23.00 -40.23 40.61
CA VAL A 277 -21.64 -39.81 40.23
C VAL A 277 -21.52 -39.63 38.71
N GLN A 278 -21.05 -38.46 38.27
CA GLN A 278 -20.04 -38.25 37.21
C GLN A 278 -19.52 -36.81 37.43
N ASP A 279 -18.28 -36.62 37.90
CA ASP A 279 -17.08 -36.33 37.07
C ASP A 279 -17.45 -35.31 35.97
N ASP A 280 -16.87 -34.12 35.82
CA ASP A 280 -15.71 -33.48 36.40
C ASP A 280 -15.86 -31.96 36.10
N ALA A 281 -15.08 -31.15 36.81
CA ALA A 281 -14.89 -29.75 36.48
C ALA A 281 -14.18 -29.60 35.13
N GLU A 282 -14.80 -28.91 34.18
CA GLU A 282 -14.16 -28.43 32.96
C GLU A 282 -14.36 -26.91 32.82
N ASP A 283 -13.51 -26.20 33.55
CA ASP A 283 -13.05 -24.87 33.15
C ASP A 283 -12.06 -25.00 31.98
N GLU A 284 -12.10 -24.02 31.07
CA GLU A 284 -11.18 -23.81 29.93
C GLU A 284 -11.34 -24.69 28.68
N VAL A 285 -12.56 -24.73 28.14
CA VAL A 285 -12.72 -24.70 26.68
C VAL A 285 -13.58 -23.48 26.37
N VAL A 286 -12.98 -22.46 25.76
CA VAL A 286 -13.77 -21.44 25.04
C VAL A 286 -14.53 -22.22 23.99
N ASP A 287 -15.80 -22.51 24.25
CA ASP A 287 -16.70 -22.96 23.22
C ASP A 287 -16.57 -21.93 22.10
N ILE A 288 -15.97 -22.34 20.98
CA ILE A 288 -16.12 -21.67 19.69
C ILE A 288 -17.60 -21.83 19.36
N SER A 289 -18.40 -20.98 20.01
CA SER A 289 -19.83 -21.03 19.95
C SER A 289 -20.17 -20.61 18.54
N ALA A 290 -20.89 -21.46 17.80
CA ALA A 290 -21.31 -21.21 16.43
C ALA A 290 -21.91 -19.80 16.23
N LYS A 291 -22.50 -19.24 17.29
CA LYS A 291 -23.00 -17.87 17.34
C LYS A 291 -21.91 -16.80 17.06
N SER A 292 -20.70 -16.96 17.60
CA SER A 292 -19.58 -16.04 17.37
C SER A 292 -19.05 -16.13 15.94
N ALA A 293 -18.94 -17.34 15.39
CA ALA A 293 -18.54 -17.58 14.01
C ALA A 293 -19.53 -16.97 13.00
N ILE A 294 -20.84 -17.13 13.25
CA ILE A 294 -21.90 -16.53 12.42
C ILE A 294 -21.81 -15.01 12.45
N VAL A 295 -21.66 -14.40 13.64
CA VAL A 295 -21.51 -12.95 13.77
C VAL A 295 -20.25 -12.45 13.05
N PHE A 296 -19.13 -13.17 13.18
CA PHE A 296 -17.89 -12.82 12.49
C PHE A 296 -18.06 -12.86 10.97
N VAL A 297 -18.63 -13.94 10.41
CA VAL A 297 -18.87 -14.08 8.97
C VAL A 297 -19.78 -12.97 8.44
N ILE A 298 -20.86 -12.64 9.16
CA ILE A 298 -21.77 -11.56 8.77
C ILE A 298 -21.07 -10.20 8.82
N SER A 299 -20.28 -9.94 9.87
CA SER A 299 -19.53 -8.69 10.01
C SER A 299 -18.46 -8.51 8.93
N ALA A 300 -17.70 -9.58 8.63
CA ALA A 300 -16.66 -9.59 7.61
C ALA A 300 -17.26 -9.45 6.20
N SER A 301 -18.34 -10.17 5.91
CA SER A 301 -19.06 -10.08 4.64
C SER A 301 -19.65 -8.67 4.44
N THR A 302 -20.26 -8.10 5.49
CA THR A 302 -20.78 -6.72 5.45
C THR A 302 -19.66 -5.71 5.22
N PHE A 303 -18.53 -5.86 5.89
CA PHE A 303 -17.37 -4.99 5.72
C PHE A 303 -16.80 -5.07 4.29
N LEU A 304 -16.70 -6.28 3.71
CA LEU A 304 -16.28 -6.47 2.32
C LEU A 304 -17.26 -5.87 1.31
N VAL A 305 -18.56 -6.02 1.52
CA VAL A 305 -19.58 -5.40 0.65
C VAL A 305 -19.56 -3.87 0.77
N LEU A 306 -19.34 -3.33 1.97
CA LEU A 306 -19.15 -1.89 2.18
C LEU A 306 -17.89 -1.39 1.46
N LEU A 307 -16.76 -2.09 1.56
CA LEU A 307 -15.53 -1.76 0.81
C LEU A 307 -15.77 -1.77 -0.71
N TYR A 308 -16.52 -2.75 -1.21
CA TYR A 308 -16.81 -2.89 -2.63
C TYR A 308 -17.79 -1.81 -3.14
N LEU A 309 -18.88 -1.56 -2.41
CA LEU A 309 -19.90 -0.58 -2.82
C LEU A 309 -19.44 0.86 -2.62
N PHE A 310 -18.63 1.12 -1.59
CA PHE A 310 -18.04 2.43 -1.32
C PHE A 310 -16.61 2.53 -1.85
N MET A 311 -16.35 1.99 -3.05
CA MET A 311 -15.14 2.27 -3.85
C MET A 311 -15.10 3.75 -4.33
N SER A 312 -15.29 4.65 -3.38
CA SER A 312 -15.37 6.10 -3.50
C SER A 312 -14.30 6.68 -2.59
N SER A 313 -13.53 7.66 -3.09
CA SER A 313 -12.39 8.25 -2.39
C SER A 313 -12.72 8.72 -0.97
N TRP A 314 -13.98 9.07 -0.70
CA TRP A 314 -14.44 9.51 0.62
C TRP A 314 -14.40 8.42 1.70
N PHE A 315 -14.70 7.17 1.35
CA PHE A 315 -14.69 6.06 2.32
C PHE A 315 -13.26 5.68 2.73
N VAL A 316 -12.31 5.79 1.81
CA VAL A 316 -10.89 5.61 2.09
C VAL A 316 -10.42 6.66 3.10
N TRP A 317 -10.82 7.93 2.94
CA TRP A 317 -10.54 8.98 3.92
C TRP A 317 -11.14 8.69 5.30
N LEU A 318 -12.35 8.15 5.37
CA LEU A 318 -12.98 7.76 6.63
C LEU A 318 -12.19 6.62 7.32
N LEU A 319 -11.79 5.58 6.59
CA LEU A 319 -10.96 4.50 7.13
C LEU A 319 -9.60 5.00 7.63
N ILE A 320 -8.98 5.94 6.92
CA ILE A 320 -7.74 6.59 7.39
C ILE A 320 -7.99 7.30 8.72
N VAL A 321 -9.07 8.09 8.84
CA VAL A 321 -9.39 8.79 10.10
C VAL A 321 -9.69 7.81 11.25
N LEU A 322 -10.47 6.76 11.00
CA LEU A 322 -10.77 5.74 12.02
C LEU A 322 -9.51 4.99 12.45
N PHE A 323 -8.64 4.67 11.50
CA PHE A 323 -7.34 4.04 11.77
C PHE A 323 -6.42 4.99 12.56
N CYS A 324 -6.43 6.29 12.25
CA CYS A 324 -5.70 7.29 13.04
C CYS A 324 -6.23 7.37 14.48
N ILE A 325 -7.56 7.35 14.69
CA ILE A 325 -8.16 7.37 16.03
C ILE A 325 -7.79 6.09 16.80
N GLY A 326 -7.94 4.93 16.18
CA GLY A 326 -7.54 3.65 16.78
C GLY A 326 -6.04 3.58 17.07
N GLY A 327 -5.21 4.12 16.19
CA GLY A 327 -3.76 4.22 16.37
C GLY A 327 -3.38 5.11 17.55
N ILE A 328 -4.06 6.25 17.74
CA ILE A 328 -3.85 7.14 18.89
C ILE A 328 -4.26 6.42 20.19
N GLU A 329 -5.38 5.71 20.19
CA GLU A 329 -5.86 4.99 21.38
C GLU A 329 -4.91 3.86 21.79
N VAL A 330 -4.45 3.05 20.83
CA VAL A 330 -3.47 1.98 21.05
C VAL A 330 -2.11 2.55 21.49
N SER A 331 -1.65 3.63 20.86
CA SER A 331 -0.37 4.27 21.21
C SER A 331 -0.41 4.90 22.62
N THR A 332 -1.55 5.50 23.00
CA THR A 332 -1.75 6.03 24.36
C THR A 332 -1.77 4.90 25.38
N PHE A 333 -2.41 3.77 25.06
CA PHE A 333 -2.44 2.59 25.92
C PHE A 333 -1.03 1.98 26.12
N LEU A 334 -0.24 1.87 25.05
CA LEU A 334 1.16 1.44 25.08
C LEU A 334 2.05 2.39 25.90
N LEU A 335 1.83 3.70 25.80
CA LEU A 335 2.60 4.69 26.56
C LEU A 335 2.29 4.63 28.06
N VAL A 336 1.01 4.47 28.41
CA VAL A 336 0.58 4.28 29.81
C VAL A 336 1.12 2.96 30.39
N MET A 337 1.11 1.88 29.60
CA MET A 337 1.80 0.63 29.94
C MET A 337 3.29 0.86 30.23
N PHE A 338 3.99 1.52 29.32
CA PHE A 338 5.43 1.74 29.42
C PHE A 338 5.83 2.58 30.64
N PHE A 339 5.09 3.65 30.94
CA PHE A 339 5.30 4.45 32.14
C PHE A 339 5.00 3.66 33.42
N SER A 340 3.97 2.81 33.42
CA SER A 340 3.64 1.96 34.58
C SER A 340 4.72 0.91 34.87
N LEU A 341 5.41 0.42 33.83
CA LEU A 341 6.58 -0.46 33.95
C LEU A 341 7.84 0.25 34.44
N LEU A 342 8.03 1.54 34.11
CA LEU A 342 9.18 2.33 34.55
C LEU A 342 9.08 2.79 36.01
N LEU A 343 7.86 2.83 36.55
CA LEU A 343 7.57 3.30 37.91
C LEU A 343 7.51 2.18 38.96
N ASN A 344 7.70 0.91 38.55
CA ASN A 344 7.63 -0.28 39.40
C ASN A 344 8.94 -1.07 39.33
#